data_AF-A0A2V7Z340-F1
#
_entry.id   AF-A0A2V7Z340-F1
#
_cell.length_a   1.000
_cell.length_b   1.000
_cell.length_c   1.000
_cell.angle_alpha   90.00
_cell.angle_beta   90.00
_cell.angle_gamma   90.00
#
_symmetry.space_group_name_H-M   'P 1'
#
loop_
_entity.id
_entity.type
_entity.pdbx_description
1 polymer ?
#
loop_
_entity_poly.entity_id
_entity_poly.type
_entity_poly.pdbx_seq_one_letter_code
_entity_poly.pdbx_strand_id
1 'polypeptide(L)'
;MFFLEQNAFEKAGASGCSNSAYRVVTLTCCDRQVVEDDELSDLYFDATDLSRKVSLLGTRDEPPQPCPLCRATDWDLAPVDDVADVSEEWRWACPRA
;
A
#
# COMPACT_ATOMS: atom_id res chain seq x y z
N MET A 1 -3.97 4.38 -13.38
CA MET A 1 -3.31 3.68 -12.27
C MET A 1 -1.91 4.24 -12.12
N PHE A 2 -1.64 4.83 -10.95
CA PHE A 2 -0.44 5.61 -10.66
C PHE A 2 0.59 4.80 -9.86
N PHE A 3 1.88 5.00 -10.15
CA PHE A 3 2.99 4.35 -9.46
C PHE A 3 3.81 5.35 -8.65
N LEU A 4 4.23 4.92 -7.47
CA LEU A 4 5.10 5.69 -6.57
C LEU A 4 6.56 5.64 -7.00
N GLU A 5 7.37 6.55 -6.44
CA GLU A 5 8.81 6.60 -6.68
C GLU A 5 9.52 5.54 -5.84
N GLN A 6 10.03 4.51 -6.50
CA GLN A 6 10.65 3.34 -5.86
C GLN A 6 11.79 3.73 -4.91
N ASN A 7 12.70 4.64 -5.30
CA ASN A 7 13.85 4.98 -4.45
C ASN A 7 13.41 5.70 -3.17
N ALA A 8 12.38 6.55 -3.22
CA ALA A 8 11.83 7.20 -2.04
C ALA A 8 11.29 6.16 -1.06
N PHE A 9 10.54 5.18 -1.57
CA PHE A 9 9.93 4.14 -0.74
C PHE A 9 10.96 3.20 -0.12
N GLU A 10 11.93 2.74 -0.89
CA GLU A 10 13.01 1.88 -0.40
C GLU A 10 13.92 2.62 0.59
N LYS A 11 14.24 3.90 0.36
CA LYS A 11 15.01 4.72 1.33
C LYS A 11 14.28 4.94 2.64
N ALA A 12 12.95 4.98 2.61
CA ALA A 12 12.12 5.13 3.81
C ALA A 12 11.98 3.82 4.59
N GLY A 13 12.50 2.69 4.08
CA GLY A 13 12.54 1.41 4.79
C GLY A 13 11.59 0.35 4.25
N ALA A 14 10.99 0.54 3.07
CA ALA A 14 10.27 -0.53 2.40
C ALA A 14 11.21 -1.71 2.12
N SER A 15 10.71 -2.93 2.27
CA SER A 15 11.50 -4.15 2.05
C SER A 15 11.60 -4.56 0.58
N GLY A 16 11.46 -3.61 -0.34
CA GLY A 16 11.32 -3.85 -1.77
C GLY A 16 12.33 -4.80 -2.37
N CYS A 17 11.89 -5.49 -3.42
CA CYS A 17 12.79 -6.14 -4.36
C CYS A 17 13.17 -5.14 -5.46
N SER A 18 14.29 -5.37 -6.16
CA SER A 18 14.88 -4.40 -7.10
C SER A 18 13.98 -3.94 -8.26
N ASN A 19 12.74 -4.43 -8.39
CA ASN A 19 11.76 -4.02 -9.39
C ASN A 19 10.33 -3.88 -8.84
N SER A 20 10.15 -3.63 -7.53
CA SER A 20 8.82 -3.60 -6.95
C SER A 20 8.02 -2.39 -7.42
N ALA A 21 6.81 -2.63 -7.91
CA ALA A 21 5.89 -1.60 -8.36
C ALA A 21 4.98 -1.19 -7.20
N TYR A 22 5.25 -0.02 -6.63
CA TYR A 22 4.47 0.55 -5.53
C TYR A 22 3.31 1.39 -6.04
N ARG A 23 2.13 1.21 -5.46
CA ARG A 23 0.93 1.98 -5.83
C ARG A 23 0.09 2.36 -4.63
N VAL A 24 -0.50 3.55 -4.66
CA VAL A 24 -1.49 3.96 -3.66
C VAL A 24 -2.83 3.35 -4.03
N VAL A 25 -3.46 2.71 -3.06
CA VAL A 25 -4.79 2.11 -3.17
C VAL A 25 -5.64 2.55 -1.99
N THR A 26 -6.96 2.54 -2.18
CA THR A 26 -7.95 2.88 -1.16
C THR A 26 -8.66 1.62 -0.69
N LEU A 27 -8.76 1.43 0.62
CA LEU A 27 -9.51 0.34 1.23
C LEU A 27 -11.01 0.63 1.15
N THR A 28 -11.78 -0.23 0.47
CA THR A 28 -13.23 -0.05 0.24
C THR A 28 -14.07 -0.03 1.53
N CYS A 29 -13.53 -0.57 2.63
CA CYS A 29 -14.24 -0.70 3.91
C CYS A 29 -14.12 0.52 4.83
N CYS A 30 -13.14 1.39 4.62
CA CYS A 30 -12.88 2.52 5.52
C CYS A 30 -12.33 3.77 4.83
N ASP A 31 -12.25 3.76 3.50
CA ASP A 31 -11.75 4.85 2.65
C ASP A 31 -10.34 5.33 3.02
N ARG A 32 -9.55 4.44 3.65
CA ARG A 32 -8.15 4.72 4.02
C ARG A 32 -7.23 4.35 2.87
N GLN A 33 -6.25 5.21 2.62
CA GLN A 33 -5.23 4.98 1.62
C GLN A 33 -4.03 4.23 2.21
N VAL A 34 -3.56 3.25 1.47
CA VAL A 34 -2.41 2.40 1.80
C VAL A 34 -1.56 2.21 0.55
N VAL A 35 -0.34 1.69 0.71
CA VAL A 35 0.53 1.38 -0.42
C VAL A 35 0.62 -0.12 -0.61
N GLU A 36 0.34 -0.57 -1.84
CA GLU A 36 0.54 -1.94 -2.27
C GLU A 36 1.87 -2.07 -3.01
N ASP A 37 2.64 -3.08 -2.62
CA ASP A 37 3.77 -3.61 -3.37
C ASP A 37 3.26 -4.80 -4.17
N ASP A 38 3.07 -4.59 -5.47
CA ASP A 38 2.49 -5.59 -6.38
C ASP A 38 3.39 -6.84 -6.52
N GLU A 39 4.71 -6.67 -6.39
CA GLU A 39 5.67 -7.77 -6.55
C GLU A 39 5.70 -8.68 -5.33
N LEU A 40 5.75 -8.09 -4.13
CA LEU A 40 5.76 -8.83 -2.88
C LEU A 40 4.36 -9.16 -2.37
N SER A 41 3.33 -8.57 -2.99
CA SER A 41 1.95 -8.64 -2.51
C SER A 41 1.90 -8.23 -1.03
N ASP A 42 2.54 -7.11 -0.70
CA ASP A 42 2.56 -6.52 0.65
C ASP A 42 1.75 -5.22 0.67
N LEU A 43 1.02 -4.98 1.76
CA LEU A 43 0.31 -3.73 2.03
C LEU A 43 0.95 -2.98 3.19
N TYR A 44 1.51 -1.80 2.88
CA TYR A 44 2.01 -0.84 3.85
C TYR A 44 0.87 0.10 4.26
N PHE A 45 0.49 0.05 5.53
CA PHE A 45 -0.67 0.79 6.05
C PHE A 45 -0.29 1.91 7.02
N ASP A 46 1.00 2.14 7.24
CA ASP A 46 1.53 3.23 8.07
C ASP A 46 2.57 4.02 7.27
N ALA A 47 2.23 5.25 6.88
CA ALA A 47 3.09 6.09 6.06
C ALA A 47 4.35 6.60 6.80
N THR A 48 4.40 6.43 8.13
CA THR A 48 5.54 6.86 8.97
C THR A 48 6.43 5.69 9.39
N ASP A 49 5.96 4.46 9.25
CA ASP A 49 6.67 3.24 9.63
C ASP A 49 6.38 2.10 8.64
N LEU A 50 7.22 1.99 7.61
CA LEU A 50 7.08 0.97 6.56
C LEU A 50 7.41 -0.45 7.03
N SER A 51 7.88 -0.64 8.26
CA SER A 51 7.95 -1.97 8.85
C SER A 51 6.56 -2.55 9.15
N ARG A 52 5.54 -1.68 9.25
CA ARG A 52 4.15 -2.05 9.49
C ARG A 52 3.46 -2.35 8.17
N LYS A 53 3.45 -3.64 7.83
CA LYS A 53 2.81 -4.17 6.63
C LYS A 53 2.08 -5.48 6.91
N VAL A 54 1.13 -5.81 6.04
CA VAL A 54 0.50 -7.13 5.99
C VAL A 54 0.76 -7.75 4.62
N SER A 55 0.97 -9.07 4.59
CA SER A 55 1.07 -9.77 3.32
C SER A 55 -0.33 -10.10 2.79
N LEU A 56 -0.58 -9.75 1.54
CA LEU A 56 -1.73 -10.18 0.75
C LEU A 56 -1.59 -11.62 0.24
N LEU A 57 -0.38 -12.19 0.29
CA LEU A 57 -0.19 -13.62 0.05
C LEU A 57 -0.72 -14.39 1.26
N GLY A 58 -2.05 -14.53 1.33
CA GLY A 58 -2.67 -15.56 2.12
C GLY A 58 -2.13 -16.90 1.61
N THR A 59 -1.47 -17.66 2.48
CA THR A 59 -1.28 -19.07 2.19
C THR A 59 -2.66 -19.65 1.90
N ARG A 60 -2.77 -20.53 0.90
CA ARG A 60 -4.03 -21.06 0.32
C ARG A 60 -5.03 -21.64 1.34
N ASP A 61 -4.65 -21.73 2.60
CA ASP A 61 -5.35 -22.33 3.74
C ASP A 61 -5.67 -21.32 4.88
N GLU A 62 -5.32 -20.03 4.75
CA GLU A 62 -5.64 -19.01 5.77
C GLU A 62 -6.89 -18.20 5.42
N PRO A 63 -7.74 -17.87 6.43
CA PRO A 63 -8.89 -17.02 6.22
C PRO A 63 -8.45 -15.61 5.76
N PRO A 64 -9.28 -14.90 4.98
CA PRO A 64 -8.97 -13.54 4.54
C PRO A 64 -8.64 -12.68 5.76
N GLN A 65 -7.45 -12.07 5.75
CA GLN A 65 -7.02 -11.24 6.87
C GLN A 65 -8.00 -10.07 7.03
N PRO A 66 -8.43 -9.73 8.26
CA PRO A 66 -9.27 -8.57 8.46
C PRO A 66 -8.48 -7.30 8.12
N CYS A 67 -9.17 -6.27 7.62
CA CYS A 67 -8.56 -5.00 7.26
C CYS A 67 -7.62 -4.51 8.38
N PRO A 68 -6.36 -4.17 8.08
CA PRO A 68 -5.38 -3.82 9.11
C PRO A 68 -5.75 -2.55 9.89
N LEU A 69 -6.62 -1.70 9.34
CA LEU A 69 -7.02 -0.42 9.92
C LEU A 69 -8.37 -0.47 10.66
N CYS A 70 -9.43 -0.97 10.02
CA CYS A 70 -10.78 -0.96 10.60
C CYS A 70 -11.28 -2.35 11.06
N ARG A 71 -10.51 -3.42 10.82
CA ARG A 71 -10.85 -4.81 11.14
C ARG A 71 -12.08 -5.37 10.42
N ALA A 72 -12.59 -4.70 9.38
CA ALA A 72 -13.62 -5.27 8.51
C ALA A 72 -13.15 -6.59 7.90
N THR A 73 -14.04 -7.58 7.83
CA THR A 73 -13.78 -8.87 7.19
C THR A 73 -14.03 -8.85 5.69
N ASP A 74 -14.83 -7.90 5.22
CA ASP A 74 -15.12 -7.65 3.82
C ASP A 74 -14.45 -6.32 3.44
N TRP A 75 -13.43 -6.40 2.62
CA TRP A 75 -12.66 -5.25 2.13
C TRP A 75 -11.91 -5.63 0.86
N ASP A 76 -11.66 -4.64 0.03
CA ASP A 76 -10.95 -4.76 -1.25
C ASP A 76 -10.09 -3.50 -1.49
N LEU A 77 -9.35 -3.48 -2.59
CA LEU A 77 -8.42 -2.41 -2.96
C LEU A 77 -8.92 -1.68 -4.20
N ALA A 78 -9.29 -0.40 -4.03
CA ALA A 78 -9.61 0.47 -5.15
C ALA A 78 -8.35 1.25 -5.59
N PRO A 79 -8.03 1.30 -6.90
CA PRO A 79 -6.87 2.04 -7.38
C PRO A 79 -7.04 3.55 -7.20
N VAL A 80 -5.95 4.26 -6.90
CA VAL A 80 -5.87 5.72 -7.01
C VAL A 80 -5.17 6.07 -8.33
N ASP A 81 -5.86 6.82 -9.18
CA ASP A 81 -5.41 7.09 -10.54
C ASP A 81 -4.64 8.41 -10.70
N ASP A 82 -4.85 9.37 -9.78
CA ASP A 82 -4.25 10.71 -9.85
C ASP A 82 -3.46 11.04 -8.57
N VAL A 83 -2.33 11.74 -8.74
CA VAL A 83 -1.48 12.20 -7.62
C VAL A 83 -2.22 13.21 -6.74
N ALA A 84 -3.12 13.99 -7.33
CA ALA A 84 -3.94 14.95 -6.60
C ALA A 84 -4.84 14.28 -5.55
N ASP A 85 -5.24 13.04 -5.80
CA ASP A 85 -6.09 12.23 -4.92
C ASP A 85 -5.30 11.49 -3.83
N VAL A 86 -3.96 11.52 -3.87
CA VAL A 86 -3.12 10.92 -2.84
C VAL A 86 -3.15 11.76 -1.56
N SER A 87 -3.42 11.09 -0.45
CA SER A 87 -3.46 11.68 0.88
C SER A 87 -2.09 12.25 1.28
N GLU A 88 -2.11 13.29 2.10
CA GLU A 88 -0.90 14.03 2.46
C GLU A 88 0.17 13.15 3.12
N GLU A 89 -0.26 12.13 3.87
CA GLU A 89 0.60 11.13 4.51
C GLU A 89 1.45 10.33 3.51
N TRP A 90 0.97 10.09 2.29
CA TRP A 90 1.69 9.33 1.25
C TRP A 90 2.31 10.22 0.16
N ARG A 91 2.07 11.53 0.17
CA ARG A 91 2.58 12.45 -0.87
C ARG A 91 4.10 12.46 -0.99
N TRP A 92 4.82 12.19 0.09
CA TRP A 92 6.29 12.13 0.04
C TRP A 92 6.81 11.00 -0.86
N ALA A 93 6.00 9.97 -1.09
CA ALA A 93 6.34 8.83 -1.95
C ALA A 93 5.99 9.05 -3.43
N CYS A 94 5.25 10.12 -3.75
CA CYS A 94 4.88 10.41 -5.13
C CYS A 94 6.10 10.95 -5.91
N PRO A 95 6.30 10.58 -7.18
CA PRO A 95 7.26 11.25 -8.06
C PRO A 95 7.09 12.77 -7.98
N ARG A 96 8.19 13.47 -7.67
CA ARG A 96 8.22 14.93 -7.72
C ARG A 96 8.07 15.35 -9.19
N ALA A 97 7.09 16.22 -9.45
CA ALA A 97 6.95 16.92 -10.73
C ALA A 97 8.14 17.83 -11.00
#